data_AF-A0A378Q285-F1
#
_entry.id   AF-A0A378Q285-F1
#
_cell.length_a   1.000
_cell.length_b   1.000
_cell.length_c   1.000
_cell.angle_alpha   90.00
_cell.angle_beta   90.00
_cell.angle_gamma   90.00
#
_symmetry.space_group_name_H-M   'P 1'
#
loop_
_entity.id
_entity.type
_entity.pdbx_description
1 polymer ?
#
loop_
_entity_poly.entity_id
_entity_poly.type
_entity_poly.pdbx_seq_one_letter_code
_entity_poly.pdbx_strand_id
1 'polypeptide(L)'
;MFSVLLMWIVLAACIWGIFKIMYPRPPGGYYQPKPGESTEPRQCNYCGHTLAEWRGIVDGDKFFCNPEHQADFYAGKTYRRVDGH
;
A
#
# COMPACT_ATOMS: atom_id res chain seq x y z
N MET A 1 -40.39 3.42 -20.45
CA MET A 1 -39.88 3.62 -19.07
C MET A 1 -39.25 2.34 -18.51
N PHE A 2 -39.95 1.19 -18.55
CA PHE A 2 -39.42 -0.10 -18.09
C PHE A 2 -38.12 -0.55 -18.79
N SER A 3 -38.00 -0.35 -20.10
CA SER A 3 -36.79 -0.73 -20.85
C SER A 3 -35.53 0.04 -20.43
N VAL A 4 -35.69 1.31 -20.01
CA VAL A 4 -34.57 2.13 -19.50
C VAL A 4 -34.12 1.60 -18.13
N LEU A 5 -35.08 1.24 -17.27
CA LEU A 5 -34.79 0.64 -15.96
C LEU A 5 -34.04 -0.68 -16.10
N LEU A 6 -34.46 -1.54 -17.04
CA LEU A 6 -33.82 -2.84 -17.28
C LEU A 6 -32.38 -2.65 -17.80
N MET A 7 -32.15 -1.69 -18.70
CA MET A 7 -30.80 -1.35 -19.19
C MET A 7 -29.85 -0.95 -18.05
N TRP A 8 -30.30 -0.08 -17.14
CA TRP A 8 -29.48 0.36 -16.00
C TRP A 8 -29.14 -0.78 -15.04
N ILE A 9 -30.07 -1.70 -14.79
CA ILE A 9 -29.83 -2.88 -13.93
C ILE A 9 -28.79 -3.80 -14.58
N VAL A 10 -28.92 -4.07 -15.87
CA VAL A 10 -27.96 -4.91 -16.61
C VAL A 10 -26.57 -4.26 -16.61
N LEU A 11 -26.50 -2.95 -16.87
CA LEU A 11 -25.25 -2.21 -16.82
C LEU A 11 -24.61 -2.28 -15.43
N ALA A 12 -25.38 -2.06 -14.36
CA ALA A 12 -24.88 -2.15 -12.99
C ALA A 12 -24.37 -3.57 -12.64
N ALA A 13 -25.07 -4.60 -13.09
CA ALA A 13 -24.66 -6.00 -12.91
C ALA A 13 -23.35 -6.32 -13.66
N CYS A 14 -23.23 -5.87 -14.92
CA CYS A 14 -22.00 -6.02 -15.70
C CYS A 14 -20.81 -5.30 -15.04
N ILE A 15 -21.03 -4.05 -14.62
CA ILE A 15 -20.04 -3.25 -13.90
C ILE A 15 -19.58 -3.98 -12.63
N TRP A 16 -20.53 -4.43 -11.79
CA TRP A 16 -20.22 -5.15 -10.56
C TRP A 16 -19.45 -6.44 -10.81
N GLY A 17 -19.83 -7.22 -11.82
CA GLY A 17 -19.15 -8.45 -12.21
C GLY A 17 -17.70 -8.20 -12.65
N ILE A 18 -17.48 -7.21 -13.53
CA ILE A 18 -16.14 -6.84 -14.00
C ILE A 18 -15.27 -6.36 -12.84
N PHE A 19 -15.78 -5.48 -11.97
CA PHE A 19 -15.03 -4.98 -10.82
C PHE A 19 -14.61 -6.11 -9.87
N LYS A 20 -15.48 -7.12 -9.67
CA LYS A 20 -15.17 -8.26 -8.81
C LYS A 20 -14.09 -9.18 -9.38
N ILE A 21 -13.99 -9.28 -10.71
CA ILE A 21 -12.99 -10.09 -11.41
C ILE A 21 -11.65 -9.33 -11.52
N MET A 22 -11.68 -8.07 -11.93
CA MET A 22 -10.48 -7.28 -12.17
C MET A 22 -9.82 -6.78 -10.87
N TYR A 23 -10.63 -6.45 -9.86
CA TYR A 23 -10.15 -5.99 -8.56
C TYR A 23 -10.74 -6.87 -7.46
N PRO A 24 -10.29 -8.14 -7.35
CA PRO A 24 -10.71 -8.98 -6.25
C PRO A 24 -10.34 -8.30 -4.95
N ARG A 25 -11.32 -8.20 -4.03
CA ARG A 25 -11.08 -7.64 -2.70
C ARG A 25 -9.91 -8.42 -2.07
N PRO A 26 -8.87 -7.73 -1.60
CA PRO A 26 -7.73 -8.43 -0.99
C PRO A 26 -8.25 -9.31 0.15
N PRO A 27 -7.66 -10.50 0.35
CA PRO A 27 -8.07 -11.40 1.42
C PRO A 27 -8.02 -10.65 2.77
N GLY A 28 -8.93 -11.01 3.68
CA GLY A 28 -8.97 -10.43 5.02
C GLY A 28 -7.60 -10.53 5.69
N GLY A 29 -7.15 -9.43 6.31
CA GLY A 29 -5.83 -9.36 6.96
C GLY A 29 -4.69 -8.87 6.06
N TYR A 30 -4.90 -8.62 4.77
CA TYR A 30 -3.84 -8.06 3.89
C TYR A 30 -3.28 -6.71 4.38
N TYR A 31 -4.09 -5.90 5.06
CA TYR A 31 -3.69 -4.61 5.63
C TYR A 31 -3.41 -4.67 7.13
N GLN A 32 -3.18 -5.86 7.67
CA GLN A 32 -2.91 -6.10 9.08
C GLN A 32 -1.56 -6.80 9.24
N PRO A 33 -0.88 -6.58 10.37
CA PRO A 33 0.33 -7.31 10.70
C PRO A 33 0.02 -8.81 10.79
N LYS A 34 0.91 -9.63 10.24
CA LYS A 34 0.79 -11.09 10.37
C LYS A 34 1.16 -11.52 11.79
N PRO A 35 0.72 -12.70 12.25
CA PRO A 35 1.11 -13.23 13.55
C PRO A 35 2.64 -13.32 13.66
N GLY A 36 3.23 -12.63 14.64
CA GLY A 36 4.68 -12.59 14.86
C GLY A 36 5.41 -11.38 14.27
N GLU A 37 4.73 -10.53 13.49
CA GLU A 37 5.32 -9.27 13.03
C GLU A 37 5.21 -8.17 14.10
N SER A 38 6.27 -7.37 14.23
CA SER A 38 6.31 -6.25 15.17
C SER A 38 5.43 -5.09 14.69
N THR A 39 4.57 -4.60 15.59
CA THR A 39 3.77 -3.37 15.38
C THR A 39 4.49 -2.12 15.88
N GLU A 40 5.73 -2.24 16.32
CA GLU A 40 6.47 -1.13 16.90
C GLU A 40 6.81 -0.08 15.82
N PRO A 41 6.61 1.21 16.09
CA PRO A 41 7.00 2.27 15.17
C PRO A 41 8.54 2.38 15.07
N ARG A 42 9.06 2.40 13.84
CA ARG A 42 10.47 2.69 13.54
C ARG A 42 10.57 3.86 12.57
N GLN A 43 11.65 4.63 12.67
CA GLN A 43 11.95 5.72 11.75
C GLN A 43 12.79 5.22 10.58
N CYS A 44 12.41 5.60 9.36
CA CYS A 44 13.20 5.26 8.18
C CYS A 44 14.55 5.98 8.19
N ASN A 45 15.64 5.24 8.03
CA ASN A 45 17.00 5.79 8.02
C ASN A 45 17.29 6.69 6.81
N TYR A 46 16.45 6.67 5.78
CA TYR A 46 16.59 7.51 4.59
C TYR A 46 15.72 8.78 4.66
N CYS A 47 14.39 8.64 4.82
CA CYS A 47 13.46 9.78 4.77
C CYS A 47 13.02 10.32 6.15
N GLY A 48 13.34 9.63 7.24
CA GLY A 48 12.94 10.00 8.60
C GLY A 48 11.45 9.79 8.92
N HIS A 49 10.65 9.26 7.99
CA HIS A 49 9.24 8.98 8.25
C HIS A 49 9.08 7.80 9.22
N THR A 50 8.08 7.88 10.10
CA THR A 50 7.80 6.82 11.09
C THR A 50 6.74 5.88 10.54
N LEU A 51 7.04 4.58 10.48
CA LEU A 51 6.10 3.53 10.12
C LEU A 51 6.20 2.37 11.11
N ALA A 52 5.14 1.59 11.23
CA ALA A 52 5.23 0.32 11.96
C ALA A 52 6.22 -0.61 11.25
N GLU A 53 7.01 -1.37 12.01
CA GLU A 53 8.10 -2.21 11.48
C GLU A 53 7.62 -3.17 10.38
N TRP A 54 6.45 -3.79 10.56
CA TRP A 54 5.84 -4.69 9.56
C TRP A 54 5.49 -4.02 8.21
N ARG A 55 5.45 -2.70 8.14
CA ARG A 55 5.17 -1.95 6.90
C ARG A 55 6.41 -1.70 6.04
N GLY A 56 7.60 -1.91 6.59
CA GLY A 56 8.87 -1.58 5.94
C GLY A 56 9.84 -2.76 5.88
N ILE A 57 11.08 -2.44 5.56
CA ILE A 57 12.19 -3.38 5.41
C ILE A 57 13.14 -3.17 6.57
N VAL A 58 13.42 -4.24 7.31
CA VAL A 58 14.43 -4.27 8.38
C VAL A 58 15.71 -4.89 7.82
N ASP A 59 16.81 -4.16 7.91
CA ASP A 59 18.12 -4.55 7.41
C ASP A 59 19.16 -4.34 8.52
N GLY A 60 19.33 -5.38 9.35
CA GLY A 60 20.07 -5.28 10.61
C GLY A 60 19.45 -4.25 11.54
N ASP A 61 20.22 -3.23 11.92
CA ASP A 61 19.76 -2.11 12.76
C ASP A 61 19.06 -0.99 11.98
N LYS A 62 18.94 -1.12 10.65
CA LYS A 62 18.33 -0.11 9.78
C LYS A 62 16.90 -0.47 9.40
N PHE A 63 16.08 0.55 9.19
CA PHE A 63 14.70 0.45 8.76
C PHE A 63 14.42 1.34 7.55
N PHE A 64 13.69 0.82 6.56
CA PHE A 64 13.36 1.53 5.33
C PHE A 64 11.87 1.38 4.98
N CYS A 65 11.25 2.45 4.47
CA CYS A 65 9.83 2.41 4.08
C CYS A 65 9.57 1.49 2.88
N ASN A 66 10.52 1.42 1.93
CA ASN A 66 10.41 0.67 0.69
C ASN A 66 11.82 0.33 0.15
N PRO A 67 11.92 -0.52 -0.89
CA PRO A 67 13.21 -0.89 -1.48
C PRO A 67 13.96 0.29 -2.11
N GLU A 68 13.24 1.29 -2.63
CA GLU A 68 13.82 2.48 -3.24
C GLU A 68 14.61 3.30 -2.21
N HIS A 69 14.03 3.52 -1.03
CA HIS A 69 14.68 4.23 0.07
C HIS A 69 15.90 3.48 0.61
N GLN A 70 15.85 2.15 0.64
CA GLN A 70 17.01 1.32 0.98
C GLN A 70 18.12 1.48 -0.06
N ALA A 71 17.79 1.36 -1.35
CA ALA A 71 18.74 1.50 -2.44
C ALA A 71 19.37 2.90 -2.48
N ASP A 72 18.56 3.95 -2.30
CA ASP A 72 19.02 5.34 -2.31
C ASP A 72 19.92 5.65 -1.10
N PHE A 73 19.62 5.08 0.06
CA PHE A 73 20.48 5.16 1.24
C PHE A 73 21.84 4.53 0.98
N TYR A 74 21.89 3.32 0.41
CA TYR A 74 23.14 2.64 0.09
C TYR A 74 23.90 3.27 -1.09
N ALA A 75 23.19 3.95 -1.99
CA ALA A 75 23.79 4.75 -3.05
C ALA A 75 24.35 6.10 -2.56
N GLY A 76 24.23 6.42 -1.26
CA GLY A 76 24.72 7.67 -0.67
C GLY A 76 23.93 8.89 -1.12
N LYS A 77 22.70 8.72 -1.62
CA LYS A 77 21.85 9.84 -2.00
C LYS A 77 21.34 10.53 -0.75
N THR A 78 21.00 11.81 -0.88
CA THR A 78 20.30 12.55 0.18
C THR A 78 18.81 12.56 -0.11
N TYR A 79 18.01 12.32 0.91
CA TYR A 79 16.57 12.48 0.79
C TYR A 79 16.24 13.97 0.68
N ARG A 80 15.75 14.39 -0.48
CA ARG A 80 15.12 15.70 -0.63
C ARG A 80 13.63 15.51 -0.42
N ARG A 81 13.14 15.96 0.73
CA ARG A 81 11.70 16.03 1.00
C ARG A 81 11.07 16.85 -0.12
N VAL A 82 10.24 16.20 -0.92
CA VAL A 82 9.45 16.90 -1.93
C VAL A 82 8.25 17.46 -1.17
N ASP A 83 8.40 18.67 -0.67
CA ASP A 83 7.32 19.39 -0.02
C ASP A 83 6.27 19.70 -1.10
N GLY A 84 5.32 18.80 -1.26
CA GLY A 84 4.19 18.99 -2.16
C GLY A 84 3.28 20.08 -1.60
N HIS A 85 3.41 21.29 -2.13
CA HIS A 85 2.32 22.25 -2.19
C HIS A 85 1.44 21.95 -3.41
#